data_AF-A0A938MXB2-F1
#
_entry.id   AF-A0A938MXB2-F1
#
_cell.length_a   1.000
_cell.length_b   1.000
_cell.length_c   1.000
_cell.angle_alpha   90.00
_cell.angle_beta   90.00
_cell.angle_gamma   90.00
#
_symmetry.space_group_name_H-M   'P 1'
#
loop_
_entity.id
_entity.type
_entity.pdbx_description
1 polymer ?
#
loop_
_entity_poly.entity_id
_entity_poly.type
_entity_poly.pdbx_seq_one_letter_code
_entity_poly.pdbx_strand_id
1 'polypeptide(L)' 'MKPRQRSERVFEPTPHEIERACEEIQEGWSERERRKRAGSSQGGRWLPPFIDSAMLDANLPLSDLQTN' A
#
# COMPACT_ATOMS: atom_id res chain seq x y z
N MET A 1 -36.76 16.02 0.47
CA MET A 1 -36.19 15.01 -0.44
C MET A 1 -35.66 13.84 0.39
N LYS A 2 -36.03 12.59 0.07
CA LYS A 2 -35.53 11.40 0.80
C LYS A 2 -34.18 10.98 0.23
N PRO A 3 -33.15 10.74 1.05
CA PRO A 3 -31.85 10.32 0.54
C PRO A 3 -31.97 8.92 -0.08
N ARG A 4 -31.44 8.77 -1.29
CA ARG A 4 -31.35 7.50 -2.01
C ARG A 4 -30.31 6.65 -1.29
N GLN A 5 -30.77 5.76 -0.41
CA GLN A 5 -29.91 4.78 0.25
C GLN A 5 -29.29 3.89 -0.85
N ARG A 6 -28.03 4.14 -1.18
CA ARG A 6 -27.20 3.17 -1.92
C ARG A 6 -26.95 2.05 -0.92
N SER A 7 -27.67 0.94 -1.04
CA SER A 7 -27.27 -0.27 -0.33
C SER A 7 -25.89 -0.65 -0.84
N GLU A 8 -24.89 -0.41 -0.01
CA GLU A 8 -23.52 -0.85 -0.24
C GLU A 8 -23.58 -2.38 -0.12
N ARG A 9 -23.66 -3.05 -1.27
CA ARG A 9 -23.58 -4.51 -1.29
C ARG A 9 -22.18 -4.85 -0.79
N VAL A 10 -22.09 -5.40 0.42
CA VAL A 10 -20.83 -5.94 0.94
C VAL A 10 -20.51 -7.15 0.06
N PHE A 11 -19.58 -6.97 -0.87
CA PHE A 11 -19.05 -8.06 -1.67
C PHE A 11 -17.96 -8.73 -0.83
N GLU A 12 -18.32 -9.84 -0.18
CA GLU A 12 -17.39 -10.70 0.55
C GLU A 12 -17.08 -11.93 -0.32
N PRO A 13 -16.03 -11.88 -1.16
CA PRO A 13 -15.64 -13.05 -1.93
C PRO A 13 -15.13 -14.15 -1.01
N THR A 14 -15.46 -15.38 -1.34
CA THR A 14 -14.89 -16.55 -0.69
C THR A 14 -13.40 -16.68 -1.02
N PRO A 15 -12.58 -17.35 -0.19
CA PRO A 15 -11.18 -17.60 -0.50
C PRO A 15 -10.96 -18.24 -1.88
N HIS A 16 -11.82 -19.20 -2.25
CA HIS A 16 -11.78 -19.85 -3.56
C HIS A 16 -12.06 -18.88 -4.72
N GLU A 17 -12.95 -17.91 -4.55
CA GLU A 17 -13.20 -16.89 -5.58
C GLU A 17 -12.02 -15.95 -5.73
N ILE A 18 -11.31 -15.65 -4.65
CA ILE A 18 -10.07 -14.87 -4.68
C ILE A 18 -8.99 -15.65 -5.43
N GLU A 19 -8.80 -16.93 -5.12
CA GLU A 19 -7.83 -17.80 -5.79
C GLU A 19 -8.08 -17.87 -7.30
N ARG A 20 -9.33 -18.15 -7.70
CA ARG A 20 -9.72 -18.19 -9.12
C ARG A 20 -9.45 -16.85 -9.83
N ALA A 21 -9.82 -15.73 -9.20
CA ALA A 21 -9.57 -14.41 -9.77
C ALA A 21 -8.06 -14.12 -9.89
N CYS A 22 -7.25 -14.56 -8.93
CA CYS A 22 -5.81 -14.45 -8.99
C CYS A 22 -5.22 -15.26 -10.16
N GLU A 23 -5.74 -16.44 -10.44
CA GLU A 23 -5.33 -17.27 -11.58
C GLU A 23 -5.68 -16.58 -12.91
N GLU A 24 -6.94 -16.14 -13.08
CA GLU A 24 -7.40 -15.42 -14.28
C GLU A 24 -6.54 -14.18 -14.58
N ILE A 25 -6.18 -13.42 -13.54
CA ILE A 25 -5.30 -12.25 -13.67
C ILE A 25 -3.90 -12.67 -14.13
N GLN A 26 -3.34 -13.74 -13.56
CA GLN A 26 -2.00 -14.22 -13.87
C GLN A 26 -1.89 -14.82 -15.28
N GLU A 27 -2.95 -15.47 -15.78
CA GLU A 27 -3.03 -15.97 -17.14
C GLU A 27 -2.91 -14.82 -18.17
N GLY A 28 -3.46 -13.65 -17.86
CA GLY A 28 -3.36 -12.46 -18.70
C GLY A 28 -2.00 -11.77 -18.70
N TRP A 29 -1.05 -12.18 -17.85
CA TRP A 29 0.26 -11.52 -17.77
C TRP A 29 1.16 -11.89 -18.95
N SER A 30 1.76 -10.86 -19.55
CA SER A 30 2.91 -11.07 -20.43
C SER A 30 4.08 -11.70 -19.68
N GLU A 31 4.94 -12.40 -20.40
CA GLU A 31 6.15 -13.03 -19.83
C GLU A 31 7.08 -12.01 -19.14
N ARG A 32 7.13 -10.77 -19.63
CA ARG A 32 7.85 -9.67 -18.97
C ARG A 32 7.25 -9.32 -17.60
N GLU A 33 5.92 -9.21 -17.51
CA GLU A 33 5.22 -8.88 -16.27
C GLU A 33 5.31 -10.02 -15.26
N ARG A 34 5.20 -11.28 -15.73
CA ARG A 34 5.41 -12.47 -14.92
C ARG A 34 6.80 -12.47 -14.28
N ARG A 35 7.85 -12.20 -15.05
CA ARG A 35 9.24 -12.12 -14.56
C ARG A 35 9.44 -10.99 -13.55
N LYS A 36 8.85 -9.82 -13.80
CA LYS A 36 8.91 -8.67 -12.89
C LYS A 36 8.29 -9.01 -11.53
N ARG A 37 7.13 -9.68 -11.51
CA ARG A 37 6.42 -10.04 -10.28
C ARG A 37 6.97 -11.28 -9.58
N ALA A 38 7.61 -12.20 -10.30
CA ALA A 38 8.33 -13.34 -9.74
C ALA A 38 9.61 -12.96 -8.96
N GLY A 39 9.86 -11.66 -8.73
CA GLY A 39 11.02 -11.20 -7.97
C GLY A 39 12.32 -11.15 -8.78
N SER A 40 12.26 -11.08 -10.12
CA SER A 40 13.45 -10.72 -10.92
C SER A 40 13.73 -9.23 -10.76
N SER A 41 14.22 -8.89 -9.57
CA SER A 41 14.50 -7.53 -9.12
C SER A 41 15.84 -7.07 -9.69
N GLN A 42 15.83 -6.58 -10.93
CA GLN A 42 16.71 -5.47 -11.31
C GLN A 42 16.07 -4.11 -10.98
N GLY A 43 15.00 -4.10 -10.17
CA GLY A 43 14.50 -2.87 -9.56
C GLY A 43 15.46 -2.44 -8.46
N GLY A 44 15.98 -1.20 -8.53
CA GLY A 44 16.88 -0.65 -7.52
C GLY A 44 16.29 -0.77 -6.12
N ARG A 45 17.15 -1.13 -5.15
CA ARG A 45 16.82 -1.11 -3.73
C ARG A 45 16.19 0.25 -3.40
N TRP A 46 14.99 0.25 -2.81
CA TRP A 46 14.40 1.48 -2.31
C TRP A 46 15.39 2.13 -1.34
N LEU A 47 15.76 3.37 -1.61
CA LEU A 47 16.53 4.19 -0.69
C LEU A 47 15.55 5.19 -0.08
N PRO A 48 15.48 5.30 1.26
CA PRO A 48 14.70 6.35 1.89
C PRO A 48 15.18 7.71 1.37
N PRO A 49 14.27 8.71 1.26
CA PRO A 49 14.70 10.07 1.02
C PRO A 49 15.69 10.49 2.12
N PHE A 50 16.73 11.23 1.75
CA PHE A 50 17.61 11.83 2.73
C PHE A 50 16.80 12.86 3.52
N ILE A 51 16.52 12.55 4.78
CA ILE A 51 15.92 13.48 5.74
C ILE A 51 17.09 14.14 6.47
N ASP A 52 17.22 15.45 6.29
CA ASP A 52 18.13 16.26 7.11
C ASP A 52 17.60 16.30 8.55
N SER A 53 18.44 15.95 9.52
CA SER A 53 18.10 15.98 10.94
C SER A 53 17.60 17.36 11.39
N ALA A 54 18.08 18.45 10.79
CA ALA A 54 17.62 19.79 11.11
C ALA A 54 16.13 20.03 10.80
N MET A 55 15.54 19.24 9.89
CA MET A 55 14.10 19.30 9.57
C MET A 55 13.23 18.57 10.62
N LEU A 56 13.77 17.56 11.29
CA LEU A 56 13.07 16.81 12.33
C LEU A 56 12.90 17.64 13.62
N ASP A 57 13.91 18.45 13.94
CA ASP A 57 13.91 19.28 15.15
C ASP A 57 12.94 20.48 15.10
N ALA A 58 12.46 20.84 13.91
CA ALA A 58 11.55 21.97 13.71
C ALA A 58 10.08 21.70 14.13
N ASN A 59 9.74 20.46 14.52
CA ASN A 59 8.36 20.07 14.90
C ASN A 59 8.24 19.37 16.26
N LEU A 60 9.26 19.43 17.12
CA LEU A 60 9.10 19.05 18.52
C LEU A 60 8.73 20.32 19.31
N PRO A 61 7.49 20.44 19.85
CA PRO A 61 7.22 21.50 20.80
C PRO A 61 8.14 21.31 22.01
N LEU A 62 8.99 22.30 22.26
CA LEU A 62 9.88 22.37 23.42
C LEU A 62 9.05 22.72 24.67
N SER A 63 8.16 21.82 25.06
CA SER A 63 7.34 21.86 26.28
C SER A 63 7.07 20.40 26.60
N ASP A 64 7.82 19.71 27.46
CA ASP A 64 7.97 20.02 28.87
C ASP A 64 9.29 19.45 29.43
N LEU A 65 10.37 20.21 29.32
CA LEU A 65 11.60 19.96 30.10
C LEU A 65 11.57 20.84 31.35
N GLN A 66 10.68 20.48 32.28
CA GLN A 66 10.76 20.91 33.68
C GLN A 66 10.13 19.84 34.57
N THR A 67 10.92 18.83 34.91
CA THR A 67 10.67 18.01 36.10
C THR A 67 11.74 18.37 37.12
N ASN A 68 11.26 18.77 38.30
CA ASN A 68 11.98 19.22 39.50
C ASN A 68 13.30 18.49 39.81
#